data_AF-A0A353C7L5-F1
#
_entry.id   AF-A0A353C7L5-F1
#
_cell.length_a   1.000
_cell.length_b   1.000
_cell.length_c   1.000
_cell.angle_alpha   90.00
_cell.angle_beta   90.00
_cell.angle_gamma   90.00
#
_symmetry.space_group_name_H-M   'P 1'
#
loop_
_entity.id
_entity.type
_entity.pdbx_description
1 polymer ?
#
loop_
_entity_poly.entity_id
_entity_poly.type
_entity_poly.pdbx_seq_one_letter_code
_entity_poly.pdbx_strand_id
1 'polypeptide(L)'
;MGAKLAAFTITLILQIAFGAASFLLLIVVLNGYNESDATYGIVTFSLLALAVSVATSLAAASLVSRLLARGFRVSVSVIWAVAICSTAGFVLKAISGITGVAVAEIVRSIS
;
A
#
# COMPACT_ATOMS: atom_id res chain seq x y z
N MET A 1 18.76 -2.52 16.50
CA MET A 1 17.88 -1.63 15.72
C MET A 1 17.95 -1.86 14.21
N GLY A 2 19.11 -2.23 13.64
CA GLY A 2 19.26 -2.42 12.18
C GLY A 2 18.23 -3.34 11.51
N ALA A 3 17.84 -4.44 12.14
CA ALA A 3 16.83 -5.35 11.58
C ALA A 3 15.42 -4.72 11.42
N LYS A 4 15.02 -3.86 12.36
CA LYS A 4 13.72 -3.16 12.29
C LYS A 4 13.72 -2.12 11.18
N LEU A 5 14.83 -1.37 11.08
CA LEU A 5 15.02 -0.36 10.04
C LEU A 5 15.09 -1.02 8.65
N ALA A 6 15.81 -2.13 8.51
CA ALA A 6 15.89 -2.89 7.27
C ALA A 6 14.50 -3.39 6.84
N ALA A 7 13.74 -3.99 7.75
CA ALA A 7 12.38 -4.46 7.45
C ALA A 7 11.45 -3.30 7.07
N PHE A 8 11.52 -2.17 7.78
CA PHE A 8 10.75 -0.97 7.44
C PHE A 8 11.09 -0.49 6.03
N THR A 9 12.37 -0.27 5.72
CA THR A 9 12.80 0.30 4.44
C THR A 9 12.51 -0.64 3.28
N ILE A 10 12.79 -1.94 3.42
CA ILE A 10 12.49 -2.93 2.37
C ILE A 10 10.98 -3.00 2.11
N THR A 11 10.16 -3.04 3.17
CA THR A 11 8.70 -3.05 3.03
C THR A 11 8.21 -1.77 2.37
N LEU A 12 8.74 -0.60 2.77
CA LEU A 12 8.36 0.69 2.20
C LEU A 12 8.66 0.76 0.70
N ILE A 13 9.86 0.33 0.27
CA ILE A 13 10.24 0.30 -1.14
C ILE A 13 9.29 -0.60 -1.93
N LEU A 14 9.02 -1.82 -1.44
CA LEU A 14 8.06 -2.73 -2.08
C LEU A 14 6.66 -2.12 -2.15
N GLN A 15 6.20 -1.47 -1.09
CA GLN A 15 4.89 -0.82 -1.10
C GLN A 15 4.85 0.34 -2.09
N ILE A 16 5.89 1.16 -2.21
CA ILE A 16 5.95 2.22 -3.22
C ILE A 16 5.84 1.61 -4.63
N ALA A 17 6.59 0.53 -4.91
CA ALA A 17 6.52 -0.17 -6.19
C ALA A 17 5.11 -0.71 -6.49
N PHE A 18 4.47 -1.36 -5.51
CA PHE A 18 3.08 -1.83 -5.65
C PHE A 18 2.07 -0.68 -5.80
N GLY A 19 2.33 0.46 -5.15
CA GLY A 19 1.54 1.68 -5.29
C GLY A 19 1.61 2.23 -6.71
N ALA A 20 2.82 2.33 -7.27
CA ALA A 20 3.03 2.77 -8.64
C ALA A 20 2.38 1.82 -9.65
N ALA A 21 2.51 0.50 -9.46
CA ALA A 21 1.85 -0.48 -10.32
C ALA A 21 0.32 -0.38 -10.27
N SER A 22 -0.25 -0.25 -9.06
CA SER A 22 -1.69 -0.09 -8.86
C SER A 22 -2.20 1.24 -9.42
N PHE A 23 -1.38 2.29 -9.37
CA PHE A 23 -1.69 3.60 -9.96
C PHE A 23 -1.81 3.53 -11.48
N LEU A 24 -0.90 2.81 -12.15
CA LEU A 24 -0.99 2.60 -13.60
C LEU A 24 -2.27 1.86 -13.99
N LEU A 25 -2.66 0.84 -13.20
CA LEU A 25 -3.93 0.13 -13.41
C LEU A 25 -5.13 1.06 -13.21
N LEU A 26 -5.09 1.92 -12.19
CA LEU A 26 -6.15 2.91 -11.94
C LEU A 26 -6.32 3.86 -13.13
N ILE A 27 -5.24 4.35 -13.72
CA ILE A 27 -5.30 5.22 -14.92
C ILE A 27 -6.00 4.50 -16.07
N VAL A 28 -5.69 3.22 -16.29
CA VAL A 28 -6.35 2.42 -17.33
C VAL A 28 -7.85 2.27 -17.06
N VAL A 29 -8.24 2.08 -15.80
CA VAL A 29 -9.67 1.95 -15.41
C VAL A 29 -10.42 3.27 -15.54
N LEU A 30 -9.77 4.40 -15.23
CA LEU A 30 -10.36 5.73 -15.38
C LEU A 30 -10.34 6.24 -16.82
N ASN A 31 -9.89 5.43 -17.78
CA ASN A 31 -9.90 5.79 -19.18
C ASN A 31 -11.36 5.91 -19.68
N GLY A 32 -11.78 7.14 -19.96
CA GLY A 32 -13.17 7.48 -20.33
C GLY A 32 -13.92 8.32 -19.29
N TYR A 33 -13.32 8.62 -18.14
CA TYR A 33 -13.84 9.61 -17.19
C TYR A 33 -13.43 11.02 -17.61
N ASN A 34 -14.25 12.02 -17.28
CA ASN A 34 -13.85 13.43 -17.40
C ASN A 34 -12.68 13.72 -16.46
N GLU A 35 -11.81 14.67 -16.83
CA GLU A 35 -10.61 15.01 -16.05
C GLU A 35 -10.93 15.35 -14.58
N SER A 36 -12.05 16.04 -14.34
CA SER A 36 -12.53 16.36 -12.99
C SER A 36 -12.80 15.10 -12.17
N ASP A 37 -13.61 14.16 -12.69
CA ASP A 37 -14.02 12.95 -11.98
C ASP A 37 -12.82 12.01 -11.75
N ALA A 38 -11.96 11.87 -12.77
CA ALA A 38 -10.74 11.08 -12.68
C ALA A 38 -9.78 11.63 -11.61
N THR A 39 -9.70 12.95 -11.46
CA THR A 39 -8.86 13.60 -10.43
C THR A 39 -9.31 13.21 -9.03
N TYR A 40 -10.61 13.18 -8.73
CA TYR A 40 -11.12 12.75 -7.42
C TYR A 40 -10.79 11.29 -7.11
N GLY A 41 -10.88 10.40 -8.11
CA GLY A 41 -10.49 9.00 -7.96
C GLY A 41 -8.98 8.82 -7.71
N ILE A 42 -8.15 9.56 -8.45
CA ILE A 42 -6.69 9.56 -8.30
C ILE A 42 -6.26 10.08 -6.92
N VAL A 43 -6.83 11.20 -6.46
CA VAL A 43 -6.48 11.80 -5.17
C VAL A 43 -6.87 10.87 -4.02
N THR A 44 -8.09 10.33 -4.05
CA THR A 44 -8.57 9.35 -3.07
C THR A 44 -7.64 8.15 -3.00
N PHE A 45 -7.33 7.54 -4.16
CA PHE A 45 -6.40 6.42 -4.23
C PHE A 45 -5.03 6.76 -3.66
N SER A 46 -4.48 7.92 -4.04
CA SER A 46 -3.13 8.34 -3.62
C SER A 46 -3.02 8.49 -2.10
N LEU A 47 -4.01 9.10 -1.47
CA LEU A 47 -4.06 9.27 -0.02
C LEU A 47 -4.16 7.92 0.70
N LEU A 48 -5.08 7.04 0.27
CA LEU A 48 -5.21 5.72 0.87
C LEU A 48 -3.96 4.85 0.62
N ALA A 49 -3.39 4.87 -0.58
CA ALA A 49 -2.22 4.10 -0.93
C ALA A 49 -0.98 4.52 -0.12
N LEU A 50 -0.82 5.83 0.14
CA LEU A 50 0.22 6.35 1.03
C LEU A 50 -0.01 5.90 2.48
N ALA A 51 -1.23 6.04 2.99
CA ALA A 51 -1.58 5.61 4.34
C ALA A 51 -1.31 4.11 4.54
N VAL A 52 -1.71 3.26 3.58
CA VAL A 52 -1.42 1.82 3.60
C VAL A 52 0.08 1.55 3.58
N SER A 53 0.85 2.28 2.77
CA SER A 53 2.31 2.10 2.67
C SER A 53 3.00 2.38 4.01
N VAL A 54 2.63 3.47 4.68
CA VAL A 54 3.19 3.84 5.98
C VAL A 54 2.75 2.85 7.05
N ALA A 55 1.45 2.53 7.12
CA ALA A 55 0.90 1.62 8.13
C ALA A 55 1.51 0.22 8.04
N THR A 56 1.65 -0.34 6.82
CA THR A 56 2.22 -1.68 6.62
C THR A 56 3.73 -1.71 6.85
N SER A 57 4.46 -0.63 6.56
CA SER A 57 5.89 -0.53 6.87
C SER A 57 6.14 -0.44 8.37
N LEU A 58 5.33 0.33 9.10
CA LEU A 58 5.38 0.36 10.57
C LEU A 58 4.99 -0.99 11.18
N ALA A 59 3.97 -1.65 10.62
CA ALA A 59 3.58 -2.99 11.02
C ALA A 59 4.73 -3.99 10.84
N ALA A 60 5.46 -3.95 9.72
CA ALA A 60 6.62 -4.81 9.47
C ALA A 60 7.72 -4.61 10.53
N ALA A 61 8.05 -3.36 10.87
CA ALA A 61 9.03 -3.06 11.92
C ALA A 61 8.58 -3.58 13.31
N SER A 62 7.28 -3.46 13.62
CA SER A 62 6.70 -3.97 14.86
C SER A 62 6.70 -5.51 14.90
N LEU A 63 6.42 -6.17 13.78
CA LEU A 63 6.36 -7.61 13.66
C LEU A 63 7.76 -8.24 13.79
N VAL A 64 8.79 -7.65 13.18
CA VAL A 64 10.19 -8.05 13.41
C VAL A 64 10.56 -7.94 14.87
N SER A 65 10.13 -6.87 15.55
CA SER A 65 10.39 -6.71 16.99
C SER A 65 9.83 -7.87 17.81
N ARG A 66 8.60 -8.31 17.48
CA ARG A 66 7.93 -9.43 18.16
C ARG A 66 8.57 -10.78 17.84
N LEU A 67 9.00 -11.00 16.60
CA LEU A 67 9.67 -12.25 16.19
C LEU A 67 11.05 -12.38 16.85
N LEU A 68 11.82 -11.30 16.90
CA LEU A 68 13.09 -11.27 17.62
C LEU A 68 12.92 -11.54 19.12
N ALA A 69 11.87 -10.97 19.74
CA ALA A 69 11.55 -11.24 21.15
C ALA A 69 11.20 -12.71 21.43
N ARG A 70 10.77 -13.46 20.41
CA ARG A 70 10.49 -14.91 20.49
C ARG A 70 11.71 -15.78 20.17
N GLY A 71 12.90 -15.19 20.01
CA GLY A 71 14.15 -15.92 19.78
C GLY A 71 14.40 -16.34 18.34
N PHE A 72 13.62 -15.84 17.37
CA PHE A 72 13.87 -16.13 15.97
C PHE A 72 15.15 -15.46 15.47
N ARG A 73 15.83 -16.11 14.51
CA ARG A 73 16.98 -15.53 13.80
C ARG A 73 16.58 -14.22 13.10
N VAL A 74 17.51 -13.27 13.10
CA VAL A 74 17.30 -11.93 12.53
C VAL A 74 16.87 -12.00 11.06
N SER A 75 17.59 -12.76 10.24
CA SER A 75 17.30 -12.89 8.80
C SER A 75 15.91 -13.46 8.54
N VAL A 76 15.54 -14.53 9.27
CA VAL A 76 14.23 -15.18 9.14
C VAL A 76 13.10 -14.24 9.56
N SER A 77 13.30 -13.49 10.65
CA SER A 77 12.32 -12.53 11.16
C SER A 77 12.03 -11.41 10.16
N VAL A 78 13.07 -10.87 9.51
CA VAL A 78 12.93 -9.81 8.50
C VAL A 78 12.20 -10.33 7.27
N ILE A 79 12.59 -11.49 6.75
CA ILE A 79 11.97 -12.07 5.54
C ILE A 79 10.48 -12.31 5.75
N TRP A 80 10.10 -12.95 6.88
CA TRP A 80 8.69 -13.22 7.18
C TRP A 80 7.87 -11.96 7.39
N ALA A 81 8.42 -10.97 8.11
CA ALA A 81 7.70 -9.74 8.36
C ALA A 81 7.47 -8.94 7.07
N VAL A 82 8.48 -8.85 6.21
CA VAL A 82 8.37 -8.21 4.90
C VAL A 82 7.34 -8.96 4.06
N ALA A 83 7.44 -10.28 3.93
CA ALA A 83 6.52 -11.06 3.10
C ALA A 83 5.04 -10.89 3.52
N ILE A 84 4.73 -10.98 4.81
CA ILE A 84 3.36 -10.85 5.33
C ILE A 84 2.85 -9.40 5.18
N CYS A 85 3.66 -8.40 5.54
CA CYS A 85 3.22 -7.00 5.46
C CYS A 85 3.14 -6.50 4.01
N SER A 86 4.02 -6.97 3.13
CA SER A 86 3.98 -6.66 1.69
C SER A 86 2.74 -7.22 1.02
N THR A 87 2.42 -8.50 1.26
CA THR A 87 1.21 -9.13 0.72
C THR A 87 -0.06 -8.46 1.24
N ALA A 88 -0.15 -8.22 2.55
CA ALA A 88 -1.28 -7.51 3.14
C ALA A 88 -1.45 -6.09 2.54
N GLY A 89 -0.37 -5.33 2.40
CA GLY A 89 -0.46 -3.98 1.82
C GLY A 89 -0.76 -3.97 0.33
N PHE A 90 -0.35 -4.98 -0.44
CA PHE A 90 -0.77 -5.13 -1.83
C PHE A 90 -2.30 -5.30 -1.94
N VAL A 91 -2.88 -6.19 -1.12
CA VAL A 91 -4.33 -6.40 -1.07
C VAL A 91 -5.06 -5.12 -0.67
N LEU A 92 -4.57 -4.43 0.36
CA LEU A 92 -5.16 -3.16 0.79
C LEU A 92 -5.07 -2.08 -0.30
N LYS A 93 -4.00 -2.03 -1.08
CA LYS A 93 -3.89 -1.09 -2.22
C LYS A 93 -4.83 -1.43 -3.36
N ALA A 94 -5.08 -2.71 -3.63
CA ALA A 94 -6.11 -3.11 -4.58
C ALA A 94 -7.49 -2.62 -4.13
N ILE A 95 -7.82 -2.76 -2.83
CA ILE A 95 -9.05 -2.22 -2.24
C ILE A 95 -9.08 -0.69 -2.37
N SER A 96 -7.99 0.00 -2.07
CA SER A 96 -7.90 1.46 -2.25
C SER A 96 -8.13 1.88 -3.70
N GLY A 97 -7.68 1.08 -4.68
CA GLY A 97 -7.94 1.29 -6.10
C GLY A 97 -9.43 1.23 -6.42
N ILE A 98 -10.12 0.19 -5.94
CA ILE A 98 -11.57 0.02 -6.09
C ILE A 98 -12.31 1.20 -5.45
N THR A 99 -11.91 1.62 -4.25
CA THR A 99 -12.49 2.79 -3.58
C THR A 99 -12.28 4.07 -4.38
N GLY A 100 -11.11 4.25 -5.00
CA GLY A 100 -10.83 5.39 -5.88
C GLY A 100 -11.78 5.44 -7.08
N VAL A 101 -12.03 4.29 -7.72
CA VAL A 101 -13.00 4.18 -8.82
C VAL A 101 -14.42 4.48 -8.35
N ALA A 102 -14.84 3.91 -7.22
CA ALA A 102 -16.15 4.14 -6.64
C ALA A 102 -16.40 5.63 -6.32
N VAL A 103 -15.38 6.34 -5.82
CA VAL A 103 -15.48 7.79 -5.59
C VAL A 103 -15.62 8.56 -6.90
N ALA A 104 -14.85 8.21 -7.93
CA ALA A 104 -14.97 8.83 -9.25
C ALA A 104 -16.38 8.63 -9.85
N GLU A 105 -16.97 7.44 -9.66
CA GLU A 105 -18.33 7.11 -10.11
C GLU A 105 -19.40 7.91 -9.37
N ILE A 106 -19.27 8.06 -8.05
CA ILE A 106 -20.18 8.88 -7.25
C ILE A 106 -20.14 10.33 -7.72
N VAL A 107 -18.95 10.90 -7.92
CA VAL A 107 -18.81 12.28 -8.40
C VAL A 107 -19.46 12.44 -9.77
N ARG A 108 -19.20 11.52 -10.70
CA ARG A 108 -19.82 11.51 -12.04
C ARG A 108 -21.35 11.39 -11.99
N SER A 109 -21.92 10.74 -10.98
CA SER A 109 -23.38 10.58 -10.85
C SER A 109 -24.10 11.84 -10.34
N ILE A 110 -23.36 12.78 -9.76
CA ILE A 110 -23.88 14.00 -9.14
C ILE A 110 -23.59 15.23 -10.03
N SER A 111 -22.62 15.15 -10.96
CA SER A 111 -22.31 16.17 -11.97
C SER A 111 -23.20 16.10 -13.20
#